data_AF-A0A1H9KES6-F1
#
_entry.id   AF-A0A1H9KES6-F1
#
_cell.length_a   1.000
_cell.length_b   1.000
_cell.length_c   1.000
_cell.angle_alpha   90.00
_cell.angle_beta   90.00
_cell.angle_gamma   90.00
#
_symmetry.space_group_name_H-M   'P 1'
#
loop_
_entity.id
_entity.type
_entity.pdbx_description
1 polymer ?
#
loop_
_entity_poly.entity_id
_entity_poly.type
_entity_poly.pdbx_seq_one_letter_code
_entity_poly.pdbx_strand_id
1 'polypeptide(L)'
;MAETTGFVGMDVTDVDTQVTLLGTVADNMDELVTSVAGLQAPLEENWTGIEATAATDYLNTLSTKMADMSDNLRAIATWVTTTKEGYEEVAAQGAQAYGGEA
;
A
#
# COMPACT_ATOMS: atom_id res chain seq x y z
N MET A 1 -9.75 35.56 -22.40
CA MET A 1 -9.27 34.25 -21.94
C MET A 1 -8.70 34.48 -20.56
N ALA A 2 -9.48 34.18 -19.52
CA ALA A 2 -9.01 34.25 -18.14
C ALA A 2 -8.53 32.85 -17.79
N GLU A 3 -7.21 32.67 -17.68
CA GLU A 3 -6.66 31.51 -17.00
C GLU A 3 -7.04 31.63 -15.53
N THR A 4 -8.12 30.95 -15.15
CA THR A 4 -8.32 30.55 -13.77
C THR A 4 -7.13 29.65 -13.43
N THR A 5 -6.16 30.19 -12.69
CA THR A 5 -5.20 29.39 -11.94
C THR A 5 -6.01 28.54 -10.96
N GLY A 6 -6.42 27.36 -11.42
CA GLY A 6 -7.20 26.42 -10.64
C GLY A 6 -6.41 26.10 -9.38
N PHE A 7 -7.04 26.28 -8.24
CA PHE A 7 -6.53 25.75 -6.99
C PHE A 7 -6.33 24.24 -7.19
N VAL A 8 -5.08 23.79 -7.27
CA VAL A 8 -4.76 22.35 -7.32
C VAL A 8 -4.90 21.84 -5.89
N GLY A 9 -6.14 21.62 -5.48
CA GLY A 9 -6.46 20.97 -4.22
C GLY A 9 -6.31 19.46 -4.33
N MET A 10 -6.12 18.79 -3.18
CA MET A 10 -6.18 17.34 -3.09
C MET A 10 -7.62 16.86 -3.32
N ASP A 11 -7.82 15.94 -4.27
CA ASP A 11 -9.08 15.21 -4.41
C ASP A 11 -9.14 14.09 -3.36
N VAL A 12 -9.78 14.39 -2.25
CA VAL A 12 -9.93 13.47 -1.11
C VAL A 12 -10.61 12.16 -1.50
N THR A 13 -11.51 12.18 -2.50
CA THR A 13 -12.26 10.98 -2.92
C THR A 13 -11.37 10.04 -3.74
N ASP A 14 -10.54 10.60 -4.63
CA ASP A 14 -9.53 9.81 -5.34
C ASP A 14 -8.51 9.23 -4.35
N VAL A 15 -8.06 10.03 -3.38
CA VAL A 15 -7.14 9.56 -2.32
C VAL A 15 -7.72 8.37 -1.54
N ASP A 16 -8.98 8.42 -1.11
CA ASP A 16 -9.65 7.31 -0.42
C ASP A 16 -9.74 6.04 -1.30
N THR A 17 -9.98 6.24 -2.60
CA THR A 17 -10.00 5.14 -3.58
C THR A 17 -8.62 4.49 -3.69
N GLN A 18 -7.55 5.27 -3.77
CA GLN A 18 -6.18 4.76 -3.83
C GLN A 18 -5.77 4.06 -2.52
N VAL A 19 -6.15 4.60 -1.36
CA VAL A 19 -5.88 3.96 -0.05
C VAL A 19 -6.56 2.60 0.04
N THR A 20 -7.82 2.49 -0.40
CA THR A 20 -8.56 1.23 -0.43
C THR A 20 -7.89 0.21 -1.37
N LEU A 21 -7.43 0.68 -2.54
CA LEU A 21 -6.71 -0.16 -3.48
C LEU A 21 -5.38 -0.67 -2.89
N LEU A 22 -4.62 0.19 -2.22
CA LEU A 22 -3.37 -0.21 -1.55
C LEU A 22 -3.60 -1.29 -0.49
N GLY A 23 -4.66 -1.16 0.32
CA GLY A 23 -5.05 -2.18 1.29
C GLY A 23 -5.38 -3.51 0.61
N THR A 24 -6.20 -3.47 -0.46
CA THR A 24 -6.55 -4.68 -1.22
C THR A 24 -5.33 -5.36 -1.84
N VAL A 25 -4.38 -4.59 -2.37
CA VAL A 25 -3.14 -5.14 -2.95
C VAL A 25 -2.27 -5.76 -1.85
N ALA A 26 -2.15 -5.14 -0.68
CA ALA A 26 -1.41 -5.70 0.44
C ALA A 26 -2.01 -7.04 0.91
N ASP A 27 -3.33 -7.12 1.03
CA ASP A 27 -4.01 -8.37 1.43
C ASP A 27 -3.82 -9.48 0.39
N ASN A 28 -3.94 -9.16 -0.90
CA ASN A 28 -3.62 -10.11 -1.98
C ASN A 28 -2.16 -10.58 -1.93
N MET A 29 -1.23 -9.71 -1.53
CA MET A 29 0.17 -10.08 -1.36
C MET A 29 0.38 -11.06 -0.20
N ASP A 30 -0.31 -10.86 0.92
CA ASP A 30 -0.25 -11.77 2.08
C ASP A 30 -0.78 -13.17 1.71
N GLU A 31 -1.84 -13.24 0.91
CA GLU A 31 -2.37 -14.50 0.40
C GLU A 31 -1.35 -15.22 -0.50
N LEU A 32 -0.67 -14.47 -1.38
CA LEU A 32 0.39 -15.01 -2.23
C LEU A 32 1.61 -15.47 -1.42
N VAL A 33 2.02 -14.71 -0.40
CA VAL A 33 3.11 -15.10 0.52
C VAL A 33 2.79 -16.44 1.17
N THR A 34 1.57 -16.58 1.69
CA THR A 34 1.10 -17.82 2.33
C THR A 34 1.11 -18.98 1.35
N SER A 35 0.64 -18.75 0.12
CA SER A 35 0.62 -19.75 -0.95
C SER A 35 2.03 -20.20 -1.34
N VAL A 36 2.96 -19.25 -1.50
CA VAL A 36 4.37 -19.53 -1.85
C VAL A 36 5.08 -20.27 -0.72
N ALA A 37 4.88 -19.87 0.53
CA ALA A 37 5.43 -20.57 1.69
C ALA A 37 4.89 -22.01 1.78
N GLY A 38 3.61 -22.22 1.44
CA GLY A 38 2.99 -23.55 1.39
C GLY A 38 3.59 -24.50 0.34
N LEU A 39 4.30 -23.98 -0.67
CA LEU A 39 4.95 -24.81 -1.70
C LEU A 39 6.29 -25.40 -1.24
N GLN A 40 6.88 -24.92 -0.14
CA GLN A 40 8.19 -25.40 0.31
C GLN A 40 8.17 -26.86 0.73
N ALA A 41 7.26 -27.24 1.62
CA ALA A 41 7.15 -28.61 2.11
C ALA A 41 7.02 -29.64 0.97
N PRO A 42 6.07 -29.50 0.02
CA PRO A 42 5.96 -30.46 -1.09
C PRO A 42 7.17 -30.44 -2.04
N LEU A 43 7.87 -29.30 -2.18
CA LEU A 43 9.10 -29.23 -2.98
C LEU A 43 10.26 -29.96 -2.29
N GLU A 44 10.44 -29.78 -0.99
CA GLU A 44 11.46 -30.48 -0.20
C GLU A 44 11.22 -31.99 -0.13
N GLU A 45 9.95 -32.41 -0.07
CA GLU A 45 9.58 -33.84 -0.01
C GLU A 45 9.82 -34.57 -1.35
N ASN A 46 9.56 -33.90 -2.48
CA ASN A 46 9.57 -34.54 -3.80
C ASN A 46 10.81 -34.23 -4.62
N TRP A 47 11.57 -33.18 -4.28
CA TRP A 47 12.76 -32.76 -5.01
C TRP A 47 13.97 -32.73 -4.09
N THR A 48 14.96 -33.57 -4.40
CA THR A 48 16.21 -33.69 -3.62
C THR A 48 17.42 -33.31 -4.45
N GLY A 49 18.44 -32.73 -3.82
CA GLY A 49 19.70 -32.33 -4.46
C GLY A 49 19.99 -30.84 -4.31
N ILE A 50 21.16 -30.40 -4.78
CA ILE A 50 21.62 -28.99 -4.67
C ILE A 50 20.64 -28.01 -5.32
N GLU A 51 20.00 -28.41 -6.42
CA GLU A 51 19.04 -27.59 -7.16
C GLU A 51 17.75 -27.38 -6.36
N ALA A 52 17.32 -28.37 -5.58
CA ALA A 52 16.16 -28.27 -4.70
C ALA A 52 16.42 -27.30 -3.54
N THR A 53 17.60 -27.39 -2.89
CA THR A 53 18.00 -26.44 -1.84
C THR A 53 18.00 -25.00 -2.36
N ALA A 54 18.57 -24.76 -3.55
CA ALA A 54 18.58 -23.43 -4.16
C ALA A 54 17.16 -22.91 -4.48
N ALA A 55 16.25 -23.79 -4.91
CA ALA A 55 14.86 -23.43 -5.16
C ALA A 55 14.13 -23.06 -3.86
N THR A 56 14.29 -23.83 -2.78
CA THR A 56 13.72 -23.53 -1.47
C THR A 56 14.24 -22.21 -0.91
N ASP A 57 15.56 -21.96 -1.00
CA ASP A 57 16.18 -20.71 -0.55
C ASP A 57 15.67 -19.50 -1.33
N TYR A 58 15.49 -19.66 -2.65
CA TYR A 58 14.88 -18.64 -3.48
C TYR A 58 13.44 -18.36 -3.06
N LEU A 59 12.63 -19.39 -2.81
CA LEU A 59 11.24 -19.24 -2.37
C LEU A 59 11.15 -18.57 -0.99
N ASN A 60 12.04 -18.90 -0.05
CA ASN A 60 12.18 -18.24 1.25
C ASN A 60 12.48 -16.74 1.09
N THR A 61 13.42 -16.42 0.20
CA THR A 61 13.81 -15.04 -0.06
C THR A 61 12.67 -14.26 -0.71
N LEU A 62 11.97 -14.90 -1.64
CA LEU A 62 10.83 -14.31 -2.33
C LEU A 62 9.67 -14.05 -1.37
N SER A 63 9.28 -15.02 -0.55
CA SER A 63 8.20 -14.87 0.43
C SER A 63 8.51 -13.75 1.44
N THR A 64 9.76 -13.66 1.90
CA THR A 64 10.20 -12.56 2.78
C THR A 64 10.06 -11.20 2.09
N LYS A 65 10.57 -11.06 0.86
CA LYS A 65 10.46 -9.80 0.11
C LYS A 65 9.01 -9.40 -0.18
N MET A 66 8.14 -10.39 -0.41
CA MET A 66 6.72 -10.15 -0.62
C MET A 66 6.03 -9.70 0.69
N ALA A 67 6.37 -10.30 1.82
CA ALA A 67 5.89 -9.82 3.12
C ALA A 67 6.33 -8.37 3.40
N ASP A 68 7.61 -8.06 3.17
CA ASP A 68 8.14 -6.70 3.31
C ASP A 68 7.39 -5.69 2.42
N MET A 69 7.04 -6.09 1.20
CA MET A 69 6.32 -5.24 0.27
C MET A 69 4.87 -5.01 0.70
N SER A 70 4.19 -6.02 1.26
CA SER A 70 2.87 -5.86 1.88
C SER A 70 2.91 -4.85 3.03
N ASP A 71 3.89 -4.96 3.92
CA ASP A 71 4.08 -4.03 5.04
C ASP A 71 4.34 -2.60 4.55
N ASN A 72 5.17 -2.43 3.51
CA ASN A 72 5.41 -1.13 2.90
C ASN A 72 4.15 -0.53 2.28
N LEU A 73 3.29 -1.32 1.62
CA LEU A 73 2.01 -0.85 1.08
C LEU A 73 1.09 -0.35 2.20
N ARG A 74 1.03 -1.07 3.33
CA ARG A 74 0.25 -0.65 4.51
C ARG A 74 0.81 0.63 5.13
N ALA A 75 2.13 0.77 5.19
CA ALA A 75 2.77 2.00 5.66
C ALA A 75 2.45 3.20 4.74
N ILE A 76 2.48 3.00 3.42
CA ILE A 76 2.09 4.03 2.44
C ILE A 76 0.62 4.40 2.63
N ALA A 77 -0.28 3.43 2.74
CA ALA A 77 -1.72 3.68 2.96
C ALA A 77 -1.97 4.50 4.24
N THR A 78 -1.23 4.19 5.32
CA THR A 78 -1.28 4.94 6.58
C THR A 78 -0.81 6.38 6.38
N TRP A 79 0.35 6.56 5.75
CA TRP A 79 0.91 7.89 5.48
C TRP A 79 -0.02 8.75 4.61
N VAL A 80 -0.61 8.17 3.56
CA VAL A 80 -1.59 8.85 2.70
C VAL A 80 -2.82 9.27 3.51
N THR A 81 -3.34 8.39 4.38
CA THR A 81 -4.49 8.70 5.24
C THR A 81 -4.20 9.87 6.18
N THR A 82 -3.06 9.84 6.88
CA THR A 82 -2.65 10.95 7.76
C THR A 82 -2.45 12.26 7.00
N THR A 83 -1.90 12.18 5.78
CA THR A 83 -1.71 13.37 4.93
C THR A 83 -3.03 13.96 4.48
N LYS A 84 -4.02 13.11 4.15
CA LYS A 84 -5.40 13.52 3.84
C LYS A 84 -6.04 14.23 5.03
N GLU A 85 -5.99 13.63 6.22
CA GLU A 85 -6.58 14.21 7.44
C GLU A 85 -5.98 15.60 7.74
N GLY A 86 -4.66 15.75 7.60
CA GLY A 86 -4.00 17.04 7.77
C GLY A 86 -4.41 18.07 6.70
N TYR A 87 -4.62 17.64 5.46
CA TYR A 87 -5.14 18.51 4.40
C TYR A 87 -6.57 18.99 4.70
N GLU A 88 -7.46 18.09 5.12
CA GLU A 88 -8.84 18.41 5.50
C GLU A 88 -8.88 19.36 6.69
N GLU A 89 -8.01 19.18 7.69
CA GLU A 89 -7.90 20.07 8.84
C GLU A 89 -7.50 21.50 8.43
N VAL A 90 -6.45 21.64 7.61
CA VAL A 90 -6.01 22.96 7.12
C VAL A 90 -7.09 23.61 6.26
N ALA A 91 -7.78 22.85 5.42
CA ALA A 91 -8.90 23.36 4.62
C ALA A 91 -10.05 23.86 5.51
N ALA A 92 -10.40 23.11 6.56
CA ALA A 92 -11.44 23.50 7.52
C ALA A 92 -11.05 24.77 8.31
N GLN A 93 -9.81 24.88 8.77
CA GLN A 93 -9.30 26.08 9.44
C GLN A 93 -9.35 27.30 8.52
N GLY A 94 -8.94 27.13 7.26
CA GLY A 94 -9.06 28.19 6.24
C GLY A 94 -10.50 28.63 6.01
N ALA A 95 -11.43 27.69 5.89
CA ALA A 95 -12.86 28.00 5.74
C ALA A 95 -13.43 28.76 6.95
N GLN A 96 -13.02 28.43 8.17
CA GLN A 96 -13.44 29.15 9.37
C GLN A 96 -12.85 30.57 9.44
N ALA A 97 -11.59 30.73 9.07
CA ALA A 97 -10.91 32.04 9.09
C ALA A 97 -11.49 33.04 8.07
N TYR A 98 -12.00 32.57 6.92
CA TYR A 98 -12.54 33.42 5.86
C TYR A 98 -14.08 33.38 5.74
N GLY A 99 -14.75 32.43 6.38
CA GLY A 99 -16.22 32.32 6.41
C GLY A 99 -16.89 32.97 7.62
N GLY A 100 -16.11 33.54 8.55
CA GLY A 100 -16.58 34.17 9.79
C GLY A 100 -16.90 35.67 9.73
N GLU A 101 -16.72 36.33 8.58
CA GLU A 101 -17.08 37.75 8.40
C GLU A 101 -17.98 37.94 7.17
N ALA A 102 -19.30 37.90 7.40
CA ALA A 102 -20.33 38.61 6.64
C ALA A 102 -21.61 38.74 7.48
#